data_AF-A0A1U8J1Y5-F1
#
_entry.id   AF-A0A1U8J1Y5-F1
#
_cell.length_a   1.000
_cell.length_b   1.000
_cell.length_c   1.000
_cell.angle_alpha   90.00
_cell.angle_beta   90.00
_cell.angle_gamma   90.00
#
_symmetry.space_group_name_H-M   'P 1'
#
loop_
_entity.id
_entity.type
_entity.pdbx_description
1 polymer ?
#
loop_
_entity_poly.entity_id
_entity_poly.type
_entity_poly.pdbx_seq_one_letter_code
_entity_poly.pdbx_strand_id
1 'polypeptide(L)'
;MTGIRLISTSIVQAANPKNQPPNIDLGLTYQCGGNASSLNWHAEPNSIAVRGVLFFHIPQLSQDQESETLLVHYVKSSLSKCLDHFQHLTGHLAAVEHDDNTTSVFFDCNNGRALFVHAVVDEVSSRDIIEPVYVPSFVDSIFSLRGVKNCQGTIEPLVTVQVTKLVDGAFISISINHSIMDGASFFHAFSSCLEIVNGSSSLSKP
;
A
#
# COMPACT_ATOMS: atom_id res chain seq x y z
N MET A 1 -2.11 -15.40 20.60
CA MET A 1 -2.17 -14.78 19.26
C MET A 1 -2.57 -13.34 19.50
N THR A 2 -1.63 -12.41 19.36
CA THR A 2 -1.94 -10.99 19.36
C THR A 2 -2.89 -10.71 18.19
N GLY A 3 -4.15 -10.42 18.50
CA GLY A 3 -5.19 -10.23 17.49
C GLY A 3 -5.21 -8.80 17.00
N ILE A 4 -4.81 -8.56 15.73
CA ILE A 4 -5.09 -7.28 15.08
C ILE A 4 -6.58 -7.21 14.79
N ARG A 5 -7.25 -6.19 15.33
CA ARG A 5 -8.68 -5.95 15.09
C ARG A 5 -8.83 -4.85 14.05
N LEU A 6 -9.51 -5.19 12.95
CA LEU A 6 -9.88 -4.23 11.92
C LEU A 6 -10.99 -3.31 12.44
N ILE A 7 -10.79 -1.99 12.33
CA ILE A 7 -11.78 -0.97 12.68
C ILE A 7 -12.55 -0.50 11.45
N SER A 8 -11.84 -0.14 10.38
CA SER A 8 -12.49 0.28 9.13
C SER A 8 -11.57 0.14 7.93
N THR A 9 -12.18 0.07 6.74
CA THR A 9 -11.49 0.14 5.44
C THR A 9 -12.15 1.19 4.58
N SER A 10 -11.38 1.93 3.80
CA SER A 10 -11.91 2.91 2.84
C SER A 10 -10.99 3.04 1.64
N ILE A 11 -11.56 3.33 0.47
CA ILE A 11 -10.77 3.74 -0.70
C ILE A 11 -10.42 5.22 -0.57
N VAL A 12 -9.16 5.55 -0.86
CA VAL A 12 -8.67 6.93 -0.94
C VAL A 12 -8.40 7.26 -2.41
N GLN A 13 -8.85 8.42 -2.84
CA GLN A 13 -8.68 8.91 -4.20
C GLN A 13 -7.76 10.13 -4.20
N ALA A 14 -7.11 10.39 -5.33
CA ALA A 14 -6.44 11.66 -5.57
C ALA A 14 -7.42 12.82 -5.36
N ALA A 15 -7.03 13.86 -4.63
CA ALA A 15 -7.85 15.03 -4.32
C ALA A 15 -8.17 15.86 -5.58
N ASN A 16 -7.25 15.89 -6.53
CA ASN A 16 -7.35 16.60 -7.79
C ASN A 16 -6.92 15.66 -8.93
N PRO A 17 -7.82 14.76 -9.39
CA PRO A 17 -7.50 13.87 -10.49
C PRO A 17 -7.24 14.69 -11.76
N LYS A 18 -5.97 14.81 -12.16
CA LYS A 18 -5.61 15.24 -13.51
C LYS A 18 -6.30 14.31 -14.52
N ASN A 19 -6.70 14.84 -15.69
CA ASN A 19 -7.26 14.05 -16.79
C ASN A 19 -6.50 12.73 -16.94
N GLN A 20 -7.23 11.61 -17.06
CA GLN A 20 -6.69 10.24 -17.07
C GLN A 20 -5.37 10.20 -17.86
N PRO A 21 -4.23 9.88 -17.21
CA PRO A 21 -3.02 9.59 -17.97
C PRO A 21 -3.30 8.37 -18.86
N PRO A 22 -2.71 8.30 -20.06
CA PRO A 22 -2.91 7.16 -20.94
C PRO A 22 -2.54 5.86 -20.22
N ASN A 23 -3.28 4.79 -20.49
CA ASN A 23 -2.97 3.45 -19.97
C ASN A 23 -1.50 3.14 -20.22
N ILE A 24 -0.78 2.78 -19.15
CA ILE A 24 0.63 2.42 -19.26
C ILE A 24 0.67 0.93 -19.59
N ASP A 25 1.07 0.62 -20.82
CA ASP A 25 1.42 -0.74 -21.20
C ASP A 25 2.72 -1.12 -20.48
N LEU A 26 2.67 -2.20 -19.71
CA LEU A 26 3.86 -2.71 -19.02
C LEU A 26 4.79 -3.47 -19.97
N GLY A 27 4.39 -3.69 -21.23
CA GLY A 27 5.14 -4.46 -22.22
C GLY A 27 5.28 -5.94 -21.86
N LEU A 28 4.51 -6.39 -20.87
CA LEU A 28 4.54 -7.75 -20.38
C LEU A 28 3.56 -8.60 -21.19
N THR A 29 4.09 -9.32 -22.18
CA THR A 29 3.34 -10.31 -22.96
C THR A 29 3.67 -11.70 -22.44
N TYR A 30 2.66 -12.45 -21.99
CA TYR A 30 2.84 -13.84 -21.55
C TYR A 30 1.92 -14.77 -22.35
N GLN A 31 2.41 -15.96 -22.69
CA GLN A 31 1.57 -17.05 -23.19
C GLN A 31 0.93 -17.77 -22.01
N CYS A 32 -0.37 -17.54 -21.80
CA CYS A 32 -1.17 -18.27 -20.82
C CYS A 32 -1.54 -19.64 -21.40
N GLY A 33 -0.61 -20.60 -21.31
CA GLY A 33 -0.91 -22.01 -21.54
C GLY A 33 -1.54 -22.64 -20.30
N GLY A 34 -2.86 -22.81 -20.32
CA GLY A 34 -3.59 -23.69 -19.38
C GLY A 34 -4.59 -22.98 -18.47
N ASN A 35 -5.78 -23.58 -18.37
CA ASN A 35 -6.88 -23.31 -17.44
C ASN A 35 -6.55 -22.41 -16.22
N ALA A 36 -7.41 -21.42 -16.00
CA ALA A 36 -7.36 -20.34 -15.00
C ALA A 36 -7.32 -20.78 -13.50
N SER A 37 -6.81 -21.97 -13.19
CA SER A 37 -6.67 -22.53 -11.83
C SER A 37 -5.31 -23.16 -11.54
N SER A 38 -4.31 -23.09 -12.43
CA SER A 38 -2.96 -23.58 -12.13
C SER A 38 -1.88 -22.62 -12.60
N LEU A 39 -1.58 -21.60 -11.78
CA LEU A 39 -0.39 -20.76 -11.94
C LEU A 39 0.62 -21.10 -10.84
N ASN A 40 1.42 -22.14 -11.11
CA ASN A 40 2.66 -22.42 -10.39
C ASN A 40 3.78 -21.57 -10.97
N TRP A 41 3.95 -20.38 -10.39
CA TRP A 41 5.17 -19.60 -10.54
C TRP A 41 6.23 -20.23 -9.64
N HIS A 42 7.28 -20.82 -10.22
CA HIS A 42 8.51 -21.15 -9.49
C HIS A 42 9.30 -19.86 -9.24
N ALA A 43 8.79 -19.05 -8.32
CA ALA A 43 9.52 -18.02 -7.60
C ALA A 43 9.03 -18.11 -6.15
N GLU A 44 9.98 -18.10 -5.22
CA GLU A 44 9.82 -18.30 -3.77
C GLU A 44 8.47 -17.83 -3.16
N PRO A 45 7.91 -18.55 -2.17
CA PRO A 45 6.49 -18.44 -1.79
C PRO A 45 6.08 -17.18 -1.02
N ASN A 46 7.00 -16.24 -0.77
CA ASN A 46 6.83 -15.28 0.30
C ASN A 46 6.87 -13.82 -0.20
N SER A 47 5.68 -13.26 -0.46
CA SER A 47 5.36 -11.82 -0.47
C SER A 47 6.21 -10.93 -1.38
N ILE A 48 5.73 -10.66 -2.60
CA ILE A 48 6.36 -9.78 -3.59
C ILE A 48 5.80 -8.34 -3.48
N ALA A 49 5.55 -7.85 -2.26
CA ALA A 49 5.10 -6.48 -2.02
C ALA A 49 6.27 -5.64 -1.46
N VAL A 50 6.52 -4.47 -2.04
CA VAL A 50 7.41 -3.46 -1.45
C VAL A 50 6.71 -2.88 -0.21
N ARG A 51 7.40 -2.89 0.93
CA ARG A 51 6.86 -2.45 2.22
C ARG A 51 7.63 -1.26 2.75
N GLY A 52 6.91 -0.32 3.36
CA GLY A 52 7.50 0.77 4.15
C GLY A 52 6.75 1.00 5.45
N VAL A 53 7.42 1.61 6.41
CA VAL A 53 6.90 1.80 7.78
C VAL A 53 7.19 3.21 8.29
N LEU A 54 6.26 3.74 9.07
CA LEU A 54 6.46 4.91 9.92
C LEU A 54 5.95 4.61 11.32
N PHE A 55 6.74 4.99 12.31
CA PHE A 55 6.36 4.91 13.72
C PHE A 55 6.08 6.30 14.25
N PHE A 56 4.91 6.44 14.87
CA PHE A 56 4.55 7.63 15.63
C PHE A 56 4.39 7.23 17.08
N HIS A 57 5.40 7.55 17.89
CA HIS A 57 5.23 7.55 19.33
C HIS A 57 4.41 8.78 19.70
N ILE A 58 3.12 8.56 20.00
CA ILE A 58 2.20 9.63 20.38
C ILE A 58 1.69 9.26 21.77
N PRO A 59 2.32 9.77 22.85
CA PRO A 59 1.96 9.42 24.22
C PRO A 59 0.47 9.62 24.53
N GLN A 60 -0.16 10.59 23.88
CA GLN A 60 -1.57 10.99 24.09
C GLN A 60 -2.59 10.14 23.31
N LEU A 61 -2.16 9.36 22.30
CA LEU A 61 -3.07 8.51 21.50
C LEU A 61 -3.64 7.34 22.32
N SER A 62 -2.98 7.01 23.42
CA SER A 62 -3.34 5.92 24.33
C SER A 62 -4.63 6.18 25.12
N GLN A 63 -5.06 7.44 25.27
CA GLN A 63 -6.21 7.81 26.11
C GLN A 63 -7.33 8.56 25.39
N ASP A 64 -7.10 9.07 24.17
CA ASP A 64 -8.05 9.96 23.51
C ASP A 64 -8.52 9.44 22.13
N GLN A 65 -9.83 9.20 22.00
CA GLN A 65 -10.48 8.80 20.75
C GLN A 65 -10.47 9.93 19.70
N GLU A 66 -10.44 11.19 20.12
CA GLU A 66 -10.36 12.33 19.18
C GLU A 66 -8.99 12.36 18.52
N SER A 67 -7.91 12.23 19.28
CA SER A 67 -6.53 12.16 18.77
C SER A 67 -6.33 11.05 17.73
N GLU A 68 -6.93 9.86 17.94
CA GLU A 68 -6.91 8.75 16.98
C GLU A 68 -7.66 9.10 15.68
N THR A 69 -8.84 9.67 15.81
CA THR A 69 -9.66 10.09 14.66
C THR A 69 -8.95 11.16 13.84
N LEU A 70 -8.31 12.13 14.51
CA LEU A 70 -7.52 13.18 13.88
C LEU A 70 -6.31 12.61 13.13
N LEU A 71 -5.59 11.65 13.72
CA LEU A 71 -4.49 10.97 13.05
C LEU A 71 -4.96 10.24 11.79
N VAL A 72 -6.01 9.43 11.90
CA VAL A 72 -6.56 8.69 10.76
C VAL A 72 -6.99 9.65 9.65
N HIS A 73 -7.68 10.73 10.00
CA HIS A 73 -8.10 11.75 9.04
C HIS A 73 -6.89 12.45 8.39
N TYR A 74 -5.87 12.79 9.17
CA TYR A 74 -4.65 13.43 8.67
C TYR A 74 -3.88 12.53 7.71
N VAL A 75 -3.72 11.24 8.01
CA VAL A 75 -3.05 10.28 7.12
C VAL A 75 -3.86 10.07 5.85
N LYS A 76 -5.20 9.95 5.93
CA LYS A 76 -6.06 9.86 4.74
C LYS A 76 -5.94 11.09 3.84
N SER A 77 -5.99 12.29 4.41
CA SER A 77 -5.86 13.55 3.65
C SER A 77 -4.47 13.68 3.02
N SER A 78 -3.43 13.32 3.77
CA SER A 78 -2.05 13.28 3.29
C SER A 78 -1.86 12.31 2.13
N LEU A 79 -2.43 11.11 2.24
CA LEU A 79 -2.44 10.11 1.16
C LEU A 79 -3.18 10.64 -0.07
N SER A 80 -4.35 11.27 0.09
CA SER A 80 -5.12 11.86 -1.01
C SER A 80 -4.31 12.91 -1.79
N LYS A 81 -3.58 13.80 -1.10
CA LYS A 81 -2.68 14.79 -1.73
C LYS A 81 -1.49 14.13 -2.44
N CYS A 82 -0.89 13.12 -1.83
CA CYS A 82 0.17 12.34 -2.45
C CYS A 82 -0.25 11.72 -3.79
N LEU A 83 -1.46 11.17 -3.83
CA LEU A 83 -2.00 10.48 -5.01
C LEU A 83 -2.24 11.43 -6.19
N ASP A 84 -2.31 12.76 -5.97
CA ASP A 84 -2.33 13.75 -7.06
C ASP A 84 -1.05 13.76 -7.90
N HIS A 85 0.06 13.35 -7.29
CA HIS A 85 1.38 13.26 -7.93
C HIS A 85 1.70 11.83 -8.39
N PHE A 86 1.16 10.83 -7.70
CA PHE A 86 1.41 9.41 -7.95
C PHE A 86 0.12 8.67 -8.34
N GLN A 87 -0.55 9.14 -9.40
CA GLN A 87 -1.82 8.58 -9.86
C GLN A 87 -1.73 7.11 -10.29
N HIS A 88 -0.54 6.65 -10.69
CA HIS A 88 -0.28 5.24 -10.99
C HIS A 88 -0.34 4.34 -9.74
N LEU A 89 -0.57 4.88 -8.54
CA LEU A 89 -0.80 4.06 -7.34
C LEU A 89 -2.29 3.80 -7.10
N THR A 90 -3.19 4.58 -7.72
CA THR A 90 -4.65 4.49 -7.49
C THR A 90 -5.38 3.62 -8.52
N GLY A 91 -4.65 3.06 -9.48
CA GLY A 91 -5.19 2.19 -10.52
C GLY A 91 -5.21 0.71 -10.18
N HIS A 92 -5.38 -0.11 -11.22
CA HIS A 92 -5.27 -1.56 -11.13
C HIS A 92 -4.62 -2.16 -12.37
N LEU A 93 -4.19 -3.42 -12.25
CA LEU A 93 -3.79 -4.19 -13.41
C LEU A 93 -5.05 -4.64 -14.15
N ALA A 94 -5.09 -4.45 -15.45
CA ALA A 94 -6.10 -4.99 -16.33
C ALA A 94 -5.40 -5.92 -17.33
N ALA A 95 -6.06 -7.02 -17.68
CA ALA A 95 -5.55 -7.99 -18.63
C ALA A 95 -6.51 -8.10 -19.82
N VAL A 96 -5.98 -8.07 -21.04
CA VAL A 96 -6.71 -8.44 -22.26
C VAL A 96 -6.07 -9.68 -22.84
N GLU A 97 -6.92 -10.68 -23.08
CA GLU A 97 -6.57 -11.87 -23.84
C GLU A 97 -6.72 -11.56 -25.33
N HIS A 98 -5.73 -11.99 -26.10
CA HIS A 98 -5.71 -11.85 -27.56
C HIS A 98 -6.01 -13.20 -28.22
N ASP A 99 -6.44 -13.13 -29.49
CA ASP A 99 -6.82 -14.31 -30.29
C ASP A 99 -5.67 -15.31 -30.52
N ASP A 100 -4.41 -14.92 -30.24
CA ASP A 100 -3.21 -15.75 -30.34
C ASP A 100 -2.82 -16.48 -29.04
N ASN A 101 -3.73 -16.52 -28.06
CA ASN A 101 -3.53 -17.05 -26.70
C ASN A 101 -2.44 -16.30 -25.90
N THR A 102 -2.14 -15.06 -26.26
CA THR A 102 -1.33 -14.17 -25.42
C THR A 102 -2.21 -13.30 -24.54
N THR A 103 -1.69 -12.91 -23.38
CA THR A 103 -2.34 -11.95 -22.50
C THR A 103 -1.45 -10.72 -22.34
N SER A 104 -1.99 -9.55 -22.66
CA SER A 104 -1.35 -8.27 -22.34
C SER A 104 -1.88 -7.75 -21.02
N VAL A 105 -0.97 -7.29 -20.15
CA VAL A 105 -1.32 -6.64 -18.89
C VAL A 105 -0.97 -5.16 -18.96
N PHE A 106 -1.95 -4.30 -18.70
CA PHE A 106 -1.78 -2.85 -18.68
C PHE A 106 -2.28 -2.28 -17.36
N PHE A 107 -1.81 -1.08 -17.07
CA PHE A 107 -2.20 -0.34 -15.89
C PHE A 107 -3.37 0.60 -16.21
N ASP A 108 -4.52 0.36 -15.58
CA ASP A 108 -5.69 1.25 -15.66
C ASP A 108 -5.71 2.21 -14.46
N CYS A 109 -5.40 3.48 -14.73
CA CYS A 109 -5.41 4.60 -13.78
C CYS A 109 -6.84 5.11 -13.51
N ASN A 110 -7.72 4.29 -12.93
CA ASN A 110 -9.11 4.68 -12.66
C ASN A 110 -9.33 5.46 -11.34
N ASN A 111 -8.26 5.85 -10.66
CA ASN A 111 -8.30 6.59 -9.39
C ASN A 111 -9.20 5.97 -8.30
N GLY A 112 -9.33 4.64 -8.27
CA GLY A 112 -10.36 3.96 -7.49
C GLY A 112 -9.87 2.90 -6.51
N ARG A 113 -8.56 2.63 -6.42
CA ARG A 113 -8.07 1.41 -5.75
C ARG A 113 -6.90 1.57 -4.78
N ALA A 114 -6.62 2.79 -4.28
CA ALA A 114 -5.75 2.93 -3.11
C ALA A 114 -6.53 2.61 -1.83
N LEU A 115 -6.17 1.49 -1.19
CA LEU A 115 -6.85 1.03 0.02
C LEU A 115 -6.26 1.69 1.27
N PHE A 116 -7.13 2.17 2.14
CA PHE A 116 -6.77 2.63 3.48
C PHE A 116 -7.40 1.73 4.52
N VAL A 117 -6.61 1.26 5.47
CA VAL A 117 -7.01 0.36 6.55
C VAL A 117 -6.77 1.03 7.89
N HIS A 118 -7.75 0.98 8.77
CA HIS A 118 -7.64 1.40 10.16
C HIS A 118 -7.80 0.17 11.06
N ALA A 119 -6.81 -0.11 11.90
CA ALA A 119 -6.78 -1.26 12.78
C ALA A 119 -6.26 -0.89 14.19
N VAL A 120 -6.44 -1.80 15.14
CA VAL A 120 -5.94 -1.66 16.52
C VAL A 120 -5.32 -2.96 17.01
N VAL A 121 -4.29 -2.83 17.84
CA VAL A 121 -3.63 -3.92 18.55
C VAL A 121 -3.50 -3.54 20.02
N ASP A 122 -4.31 -4.16 20.86
CA ASP A 122 -4.46 -3.79 22.28
C ASP A 122 -3.30 -4.30 23.18
N GLU A 123 -2.46 -5.21 22.69
CA GLU A 123 -1.41 -5.90 23.48
C GLU A 123 0.03 -5.56 23.06
N VAL A 124 0.21 -4.68 22.06
CA VAL A 124 1.52 -4.37 21.49
C VAL A 124 1.84 -2.90 21.66
N SER A 125 3.03 -2.62 22.17
CA SER A 125 3.62 -1.28 22.20
C SER A 125 4.61 -1.06 21.06
N SER A 126 5.01 0.18 20.85
CA SER A 126 6.05 0.55 19.89
C SER A 126 7.40 -0.13 20.19
N ARG A 127 7.69 -0.36 21.47
CA ARG A 127 8.93 -1.04 21.91
C ARG A 127 8.95 -2.51 21.52
N ASP A 128 7.80 -3.18 21.61
CA ASP A 128 7.68 -4.59 21.21
C ASP A 128 7.96 -4.82 19.71
N ILE A 129 7.97 -3.74 18.91
CA ILE A 129 8.30 -3.78 17.49
C ILE A 129 9.75 -3.34 17.23
N ILE A 130 10.24 -2.32 17.94
CA ILE A 130 11.54 -1.67 17.66
C ILE A 130 12.71 -2.31 18.41
N GLU A 131 12.50 -2.74 19.65
CA GLU A 131 13.59 -3.27 20.51
C GLU A 131 14.06 -4.69 20.17
N PRO A 132 13.23 -5.61 19.64
CA PRO A 132 13.68 -6.94 19.29
C PRO A 132 14.79 -6.97 18.24
N VAL A 133 15.76 -7.86 18.42
CA VAL A 133 16.86 -8.11 17.46
C VAL A 133 16.35 -8.68 16.13
N TYR A 134 15.25 -9.46 16.19
CA TYR A 134 14.59 -10.05 15.03
C TYR A 134 13.19 -9.49 14.87
N VAL A 135 12.74 -9.32 13.62
CA VAL A 135 11.38 -8.86 13.33
C VAL A 135 10.36 -9.82 13.93
N PRO A 136 9.52 -9.37 14.88
CA PRO A 136 8.51 -10.22 15.48
C PRO A 136 7.49 -10.72 14.44
N SER A 137 7.04 -11.97 14.59
CA SER A 137 6.14 -12.59 13.60
C SER A 137 4.77 -11.90 13.45
N PHE A 138 4.33 -11.16 14.48
CA PHE A 138 3.09 -10.39 14.41
C PHE A 138 3.22 -9.13 13.54
N VAL A 139 4.43 -8.60 13.32
CA VAL A 139 4.65 -7.39 12.52
C VAL A 139 4.15 -7.58 11.10
N ASP A 140 4.30 -8.79 10.53
CA ASP A 140 3.76 -9.13 9.22
C ASP A 140 2.24 -8.95 9.11
N SER A 141 1.49 -9.10 10.22
CA SER A 141 0.03 -8.89 10.20
C SER A 141 -0.37 -7.42 10.19
N ILE A 142 0.55 -6.52 10.55
CA ILE A 142 0.35 -5.06 10.48
C ILE A 142 0.48 -4.55 9.03
N PHE A 143 1.04 -5.36 8.13
CA PHE A 143 1.06 -5.08 6.70
C PHE A 143 -0.17 -5.70 6.02
N SER A 144 -0.99 -4.84 5.43
CA SER A 144 -2.01 -5.27 4.48
C SER A 144 -1.35 -5.85 3.21
N LEU A 145 -2.09 -6.66 2.44
CA LEU A 145 -1.57 -7.40 1.26
C LEU A 145 -0.55 -8.52 1.57
N ARG A 146 -0.47 -8.99 2.81
CA ARG A 146 0.35 -10.16 3.15
C ARG A 146 -0.07 -11.37 2.30
N GLY A 147 0.88 -11.92 1.55
CA GLY A 147 0.67 -13.12 0.73
C GLY A 147 -0.07 -12.87 -0.58
N VAL A 148 -0.40 -11.61 -0.90
CA VAL A 148 -0.94 -11.24 -2.21
C VAL A 148 0.15 -11.34 -3.25
N LYS A 149 -0.10 -12.11 -4.31
CA LYS A 149 0.80 -12.25 -5.45
C LYS A 149 0.66 -11.04 -6.37
N ASN A 150 1.73 -10.70 -7.08
CA ASN A 150 1.70 -9.57 -8.01
C ASN A 150 0.58 -9.64 -9.05
N CYS A 151 0.32 -10.84 -9.59
CA CYS A 151 -0.73 -11.09 -10.57
C CYS A 151 -2.15 -10.90 -10.02
N GLN A 152 -2.33 -10.92 -8.70
CA GLN A 152 -3.63 -10.64 -8.06
C GLN A 152 -3.94 -9.15 -8.03
N GLY A 153 -3.03 -8.27 -8.48
CA GLY A 153 -3.28 -6.82 -8.62
C GLY A 153 -4.38 -6.43 -9.63
N THR A 154 -5.00 -7.41 -10.31
CA THR A 154 -6.22 -7.25 -11.09
C THR A 154 -7.48 -7.21 -10.21
N ILE A 155 -7.44 -7.86 -9.05
CA ILE A 155 -8.54 -8.02 -8.09
C ILE A 155 -8.23 -7.21 -6.81
N GLU A 156 -7.00 -7.33 -6.31
CA GLU A 156 -6.51 -6.70 -5.09
C GLU A 156 -5.99 -5.28 -5.36
N PRO A 157 -6.04 -4.39 -4.36
CA PRO A 157 -5.50 -3.04 -4.49
C PRO A 157 -3.97 -3.08 -4.62
N LEU A 158 -3.42 -2.16 -5.43
CA LEU A 158 -1.98 -2.10 -5.71
C LEU A 158 -1.18 -1.36 -4.64
N VAL A 159 -1.85 -0.46 -3.91
CA VAL A 159 -1.30 0.20 -2.73
C VAL A 159 -2.28 0.04 -1.58
N THR A 160 -1.76 -0.28 -0.41
CA THR A 160 -2.50 -0.20 0.85
C THR A 160 -1.71 0.59 1.88
N VAL A 161 -2.38 1.51 2.55
CA VAL A 161 -1.86 2.22 3.73
C VAL A 161 -2.68 1.79 4.94
N GLN A 162 -2.03 1.24 5.95
CA GLN A 162 -2.69 0.81 7.18
C GLN A 162 -2.19 1.64 8.36
N VAL A 163 -3.12 2.29 9.07
CA VAL A 163 -2.86 2.90 10.37
C VAL A 163 -3.31 1.92 11.44
N THR A 164 -2.37 1.51 12.29
CA THR A 164 -2.60 0.56 13.37
C THR A 164 -2.32 1.23 14.70
N LYS A 165 -3.34 1.37 15.55
CA LYS A 165 -3.18 1.86 16.92
C LYS A 165 -2.48 0.79 17.76
N LEU A 166 -1.47 1.22 18.50
CA LEU A 166 -0.72 0.46 19.51
C LEU A 166 -1.08 0.98 20.91
N VAL A 167 -0.62 0.28 21.94
CA VAL A 167 -0.84 0.67 23.35
C VAL A 167 -0.33 2.09 23.66
N ASP A 168 0.79 2.49 23.05
CA ASP A 168 1.54 3.71 23.35
C ASP A 168 1.73 4.62 22.11
N GLY A 169 1.02 4.37 21.01
CA GLY A 169 1.20 5.15 19.78
C GLY A 169 0.50 4.56 18.56
N ALA A 170 1.03 4.86 17.37
CA ALA A 170 0.52 4.35 16.10
C ALA A 170 1.64 3.86 15.19
N PHE A 171 1.32 2.80 14.46
CA PHE A 171 2.13 2.23 13.39
C PHE A 171 1.46 2.49 12.06
N ILE A 172 2.16 3.13 11.12
CA ILE A 172 1.68 3.30 9.76
C ILE A 172 2.48 2.38 8.86
N SER A 173 1.79 1.47 8.18
CA SER A 173 2.36 0.54 7.22
C SER A 173 1.91 0.91 5.81
N ILE A 174 2.83 0.79 4.85
CA ILE A 174 2.54 0.97 3.43
C ILE A 174 2.97 -0.31 2.73
N SER A 175 2.08 -0.87 1.91
CA SER A 175 2.33 -2.06 1.12
C SER A 175 1.97 -1.79 -0.33
N ILE A 176 2.90 -2.05 -1.24
CA ILE A 176 2.76 -1.78 -2.66
C ILE A 176 3.13 -3.03 -3.47
N ASN A 177 2.36 -3.32 -4.50
CA ASN A 177 2.64 -4.40 -5.43
C ASN A 177 3.98 -4.14 -6.17
N HIS A 178 4.93 -5.07 -6.12
CA HIS A 178 6.27 -4.85 -6.69
C HIS A 178 6.28 -4.85 -8.23
N SER A 179 5.21 -5.30 -8.89
CA SER A 179 5.09 -5.18 -10.35
C SER A 179 4.92 -3.75 -10.84
N ILE A 180 4.56 -2.80 -9.97
CA ILE A 180 4.37 -1.40 -10.35
C ILE A 180 5.50 -0.48 -9.92
N MET A 181 6.27 -0.87 -8.90
CA MET A 181 7.31 -0.01 -8.35
C MET A 181 8.40 -0.86 -7.68
N ASP A 182 9.65 -0.54 -7.98
CA ASP A 182 10.79 -1.10 -7.26
C ASP A 182 11.05 -0.37 -5.93
N GLY A 183 11.97 -0.89 -5.11
CA GLY A 183 12.25 -0.33 -3.79
C GLY A 183 12.81 1.11 -3.82
N ALA A 184 13.60 1.47 -4.84
CA ALA A 184 14.19 2.80 -4.96
C ALA A 184 13.12 3.84 -5.33
N SER A 185 12.29 3.51 -6.32
CA SER A 185 11.16 4.32 -6.77
C SER A 185 10.13 4.47 -5.65
N PHE A 186 9.91 3.41 -4.86
CA PHE A 186 9.07 3.48 -3.66
C PHE A 186 9.60 4.50 -2.66
N PHE A 187 10.89 4.41 -2.30
CA PHE A 187 11.48 5.31 -1.32
C PHE A 187 11.45 6.76 -1.81
N HIS A 188 11.65 6.97 -3.11
CA HIS A 188 11.54 8.28 -3.73
C HIS A 188 10.11 8.84 -3.66
N ALA A 189 9.10 8.05 -4.06
CA ALA A 189 7.70 8.44 -3.99
C ALA A 189 7.26 8.73 -2.55
N PHE A 190 7.71 7.90 -1.61
CA PHE A 190 7.46 8.08 -0.18
C PHE A 190 8.10 9.36 0.37
N SER A 191 9.35 9.66 0.02
CA SER A 191 10.03 10.89 0.44
C SER A 191 9.37 12.14 -0.14
N SER A 192 9.06 12.12 -1.43
CA SER A 192 8.28 13.15 -2.13
C SER A 192 6.92 13.40 -1.46
N CYS A 193 6.25 12.33 -1.05
CA CYS A 193 5.00 12.39 -0.31
C CYS A 193 5.13 13.17 1.00
N LEU A 194 6.18 12.88 1.78
CA LEU A 194 6.43 13.60 3.03
C LEU A 194 6.73 15.09 2.78
N GLU A 195 7.44 15.41 1.71
CA GLU A 195 7.69 16.80 1.30
C GLU A 195 6.38 17.54 0.95
N ILE A 196 5.48 16.92 0.18
CA ILE A 196 4.16 17.47 -0.19
C ILE A 196 3.33 17.73 1.07
N VAL A 197 3.28 16.75 1.98
CA VAL A 197 2.50 16.82 3.22
C VAL A 197 3.01 17.94 4.14
N ASN A 198 4.32 18.19 4.13
CA ASN A 198 4.96 19.29 4.87
C ASN A 198 4.86 20.66 4.16
N GLY A 199 4.25 20.72 2.97
CA GLY A 199 4.03 21.98 2.24
C GLY A 199 5.23 22.45 1.40
N SER A 200 6.16 21.56 1.04
CA SER A 200 7.22 21.88 0.09
C SER A 200 6.65 22.13 -1.31
N SER A 201 7.11 23.19 -1.97
CA SER A 201 6.71 23.55 -3.34
C SER A 201 7.59 22.89 -4.42
N SER A 202 8.64 22.17 -4.03
CA SER A 202 9.54 21.45 -4.94
C SER A 202 9.74 20.01 -4.48
N LEU A 203 9.48 19.05 -5.36
CA LEU A 203 9.76 17.63 -5.16
C LEU A 203 11.25 17.36 -5.33
N SER A 204 11.82 16.52 -4.47
CA SER A 204 13.16 15.97 -4.68
C SER A 204 13.26 15.31 -6.06
N LYS A 205 14.42 15.48 -6.72
CA LYS A 205 14.71 14.79 -7.99
C LYS A 205 15.22 13.37 -7.68
N PRO A 206 14.87 12.37 -8.52
CA PRO A 206 15.37 11.01 -8.37
C PRO A 206 16.89 10.93 -8.52
#